data_AF-A0A3D4R742-F1
#
_entry.id   AF-A0A3D4R742-F1
#
_cell.length_a   1.000
_cell.length_b   1.000
_cell.length_c   1.000
_cell.angle_alpha   90.00
_cell.angle_beta   90.00
_cell.angle_gamma   90.00
#
_symmetry.space_group_name_H-M   'P 1'
#
loop_
_entity.id
_entity.type
_entity.pdbx_description
1 polymer ?
#
loop_
_entity_poly.entity_id
_entity_poly.type
_entity_poly.pdbx_seq_one_letter_code
_entity_poly.pdbx_strand_id
1 'polypeptide(L)'
;MIELLIDANTWPRFKFTQTQVDILVPHYSITRPLDTLTHINGISIGELEQKMRPGVDSRSGFIGHNEKLIELLKADDELTRTLGFTCSQVVFPYFLATKAFFNHQWGFWLNDLPYVLGARIYGGKQYSPLNDGTYTRTELIINNITDPQPLDVSLLTIQMAAQIGFFGGKKVCHRIDPQATVDFFHLTPLR
;
A
#
# COMPACT_ATOMS: atom_id res chain seq x y z
N MET A 1 -28.90 5.37 5.42
CA MET A 1 -28.00 5.21 4.26
C MET A 1 -28.43 6.25 3.24
N ILE A 2 -27.64 7.30 3.06
CA ILE A 2 -27.85 8.22 1.94
C ILE A 2 -27.19 7.50 0.75
N GLU A 3 -28.00 6.88 -0.11
CA GLU A 3 -27.59 6.53 -1.47
C GLU A 3 -27.35 7.85 -2.20
N LEU A 4 -26.18 8.43 -2.00
CA LEU A 4 -25.61 9.32 -2.99
C LEU A 4 -25.37 8.42 -4.21
N LEU A 5 -26.35 8.41 -5.12
CA LEU A 5 -26.23 7.86 -6.47
C LEU A 5 -25.13 8.64 -7.19
N ILE A 6 -23.88 8.34 -6.85
CA ILE A 6 -22.72 8.85 -7.55
C ILE A 6 -22.66 8.06 -8.84
N ASP A 7 -22.87 8.74 -9.96
CA ASP A 7 -22.78 8.14 -11.28
C ASP A 7 -21.34 7.67 -11.54
N ALA A 8 -21.14 6.35 -11.48
CA ALA A 8 -19.84 5.71 -11.70
C ALA A 8 -19.26 6.04 -13.08
N ASN A 9 -20.06 6.47 -14.05
CA ASN A 9 -19.58 6.89 -15.36
C ASN A 9 -18.68 8.14 -15.31
N THR A 10 -18.77 8.93 -14.24
CA THR A 10 -17.97 10.14 -14.03
C THR A 10 -16.60 9.85 -13.42
N TRP A 11 -16.37 8.64 -12.93
CA TRP A 11 -15.12 8.29 -12.26
C TRP A 11 -13.94 8.20 -13.25
N PRO A 12 -12.72 8.55 -12.78
CA PRO A 12 -11.53 8.43 -13.61
C PRO A 12 -11.29 6.97 -14.03
N ARG A 13 -10.82 6.80 -15.27
CA ARG A 13 -10.54 5.48 -15.87
C ARG A 13 -9.04 5.29 -16.05
N PHE A 14 -8.54 4.16 -15.56
CA PHE A 14 -7.14 3.78 -15.62
C PHE A 14 -6.98 2.42 -16.31
N LYS A 15 -5.78 2.19 -16.84
CA LYS A 15 -5.39 0.93 -17.47
C LYS A 15 -4.09 0.46 -16.84
N PHE A 16 -4.08 -0.77 -16.36
CA PHE A 16 -2.88 -1.36 -15.81
C PHE A 16 -1.84 -1.55 -16.93
N THR A 17 -0.87 -0.64 -16.98
CA THR A 17 0.18 -0.58 -18.02
C THR A 17 1.46 -0.10 -17.38
N GLN A 18 2.61 -0.49 -17.95
CA GLN A 18 3.91 -0.14 -17.36
C GLN A 18 4.09 1.38 -17.30
N THR A 19 3.69 2.08 -18.37
CA THR A 19 3.70 3.55 -18.42
C THR A 19 2.89 4.19 -17.30
N GLN A 20 1.70 3.70 -16.97
CA GLN A 20 0.92 4.26 -15.86
C GLN A 20 1.59 3.98 -14.50
N VAL A 21 2.16 2.78 -14.32
CA VAL A 21 2.89 2.44 -13.10
C VAL A 21 4.08 3.39 -12.90
N ASP A 22 4.90 3.58 -13.94
CA ASP A 22 6.09 4.44 -13.88
C ASP A 22 5.76 5.92 -13.62
N ILE A 23 4.61 6.40 -14.12
CA ILE A 23 4.18 7.80 -13.92
C ILE A 23 3.59 8.02 -12.52
N LEU A 24 2.83 7.04 -12.00
CA LEU A 24 1.97 7.26 -10.84
C LEU A 24 2.51 6.69 -9.54
N VAL A 25 3.37 5.68 -9.59
CA VAL A 25 3.98 5.09 -8.40
C VAL A 25 5.39 5.65 -8.26
N PRO A 26 5.73 6.30 -7.12
CA PRO A 26 7.11 6.70 -6.86
C PRO A 26 8.06 5.53 -7.04
N HIS A 27 9.22 5.78 -7.65
CA HIS A 27 10.22 4.75 -7.82
C HIS A 27 10.69 4.23 -6.47
N TYR A 28 10.81 2.91 -6.42
CA TYR A 28 11.35 2.17 -5.30
C TYR A 28 12.74 2.70 -4.91
N SER A 29 12.87 3.17 -3.66
CA SER A 29 14.07 3.89 -3.20
C SER A 29 15.22 2.96 -2.83
N ILE A 30 14.96 1.66 -2.64
CA ILE A 30 16.01 0.68 -2.32
C ILE A 30 16.59 0.13 -3.63
N THR A 31 17.79 0.59 -3.97
CA THR A 31 18.52 0.17 -5.18
C THR A 31 19.63 -0.84 -4.91
N ARG A 32 19.88 -1.18 -3.63
CA ARG A 32 20.93 -2.13 -3.19
C ARG A 32 20.32 -3.47 -2.79
N PRO A 33 21.08 -4.57 -2.84
CA PRO A 33 20.64 -5.85 -2.27
C PRO A 33 20.23 -5.67 -0.80
N LEU A 34 19.05 -6.15 -0.45
CA LEU A 34 18.45 -6.01 0.89
C LEU A 34 19.37 -6.53 2.00
N ASP A 35 20.19 -7.53 1.70
CA ASP A 35 21.20 -8.18 2.54
C ASP A 35 22.28 -7.22 3.06
N THR A 36 22.55 -6.17 2.28
CA THR A 36 23.61 -5.19 2.55
C THR A 36 23.07 -3.87 3.08
N LEU A 37 21.74 -3.78 3.24
CA LEU A 37 21.06 -2.56 3.66
C LEU A 37 21.28 -2.35 5.17
N THR A 38 22.04 -1.31 5.51
CA THR A 38 22.32 -0.94 6.90
C THR A 38 21.47 0.23 7.38
N HIS A 39 20.93 1.03 6.45
CA HIS A 39 20.15 2.23 6.73
C HIS A 39 19.01 2.42 5.72
N ILE A 40 17.92 3.02 6.16
CA ILE A 40 16.83 3.54 5.33
C ILE A 40 16.57 4.98 5.78
N ASN A 41 16.57 5.94 4.85
CA ASN A 41 16.35 7.36 5.13
C ASN A 41 17.22 7.91 6.28
N GLY A 42 18.47 7.46 6.37
CA GLY A 42 19.42 7.88 7.39
C GLY A 42 19.25 7.21 8.76
N ILE A 43 18.26 6.34 8.95
CA ILE A 43 18.06 5.57 10.18
C ILE A 43 18.67 4.18 10.00
N SER A 44 19.40 3.68 11.01
CA SER A 44 19.90 2.31 10.99
C SER A 44 18.75 1.28 10.99
N ILE A 45 18.92 0.12 10.36
CA ILE A 45 17.88 -0.93 10.37
C ILE A 45 17.48 -1.33 11.79
N GLY A 46 18.44 -1.42 12.72
CA GLY A 46 18.15 -1.77 14.12
C GLY A 46 17.28 -0.74 14.83
N GLU A 47 17.58 0.55 14.66
CA GLU A 47 16.74 1.63 15.22
C GLU A 47 15.36 1.65 14.57
N LEU A 48 15.29 1.49 13.25
CA LEU A 48 14.03 1.45 12.52
C LEU A 48 13.16 0.28 12.98
N GLU A 49 13.72 -0.92 13.11
CA GLU A 49 12.99 -2.07 13.65
C GLU A 49 12.44 -1.82 15.05
N GLN A 50 13.21 -1.15 15.92
CA GLN A 50 12.75 -0.80 17.28
C GLN A 50 11.54 0.13 17.21
N LYS A 51 11.60 1.20 16.40
CA LYS A 51 10.48 2.13 16.16
C LYS A 51 9.24 1.43 15.63
N MET A 52 9.44 0.43 14.76
CA MET A 52 8.37 -0.33 14.13
C MET A 52 7.69 -1.35 15.06
N ARG A 53 8.20 -1.59 16.28
CA ARG A 53 7.58 -2.52 17.23
C ARG A 53 6.28 -1.98 17.83
N PRO A 54 5.37 -2.87 18.26
CA PRO A 54 4.17 -2.45 18.98
C PRO A 54 4.51 -1.70 20.26
N GLY A 55 3.79 -0.61 20.51
CA GLY A 55 3.93 0.22 21.70
C GLY A 55 5.06 1.26 21.67
N VAL A 56 5.84 1.35 20.58
CA VAL A 56 6.88 2.37 20.40
C VAL A 56 6.30 3.57 19.65
N ASP A 57 6.37 3.59 18.32
CA ASP A 57 5.82 4.68 17.51
C ASP A 57 4.37 4.41 17.08
N SER A 58 3.91 3.17 17.21
CA SER A 58 2.53 2.75 16.93
C SER A 58 2.03 1.76 17.96
N ARG A 59 0.79 1.91 18.44
CA ARG A 59 0.20 1.02 19.45
C ARG A 59 0.20 -0.45 18.99
N SER A 60 -0.16 -0.68 17.72
CA SER A 60 -0.19 -2.03 17.13
C SER A 60 1.15 -2.42 16.49
N GLY A 61 2.05 -1.45 16.29
CA GLY A 61 3.30 -1.64 15.56
C GLY A 61 3.09 -1.69 14.04
N PHE A 62 4.20 -1.60 13.33
CA PHE A 62 4.27 -1.82 11.88
C PHE A 62 4.74 -3.24 11.57
N ILE A 63 5.55 -3.82 12.45
CA ILE A 63 5.96 -5.23 12.44
C ILE A 63 5.62 -5.87 13.79
N GLY A 64 5.39 -7.18 13.80
CA GLY A 64 5.17 -7.97 15.01
C GLY A 64 6.45 -8.11 15.85
N HIS A 65 6.34 -8.53 17.11
CA HIS A 65 7.43 -8.52 18.10
C HIS A 65 8.72 -9.22 17.66
N ASN A 66 8.63 -10.30 16.89
CA ASN A 66 9.77 -11.14 16.52
C ASN A 66 10.12 -11.08 15.03
N GLU A 67 9.42 -10.24 14.26
CA GLU A 67 9.67 -10.14 12.81
C GLU A 67 10.94 -9.32 12.53
N LYS A 68 11.65 -9.61 11.44
CA LYS A 68 12.79 -8.80 10.99
C LYS A 68 12.42 -8.04 9.74
N LEU A 69 12.72 -6.75 9.70
CA LEU A 69 12.34 -5.85 8.61
C LEU A 69 12.94 -6.34 7.29
N ILE A 70 14.24 -6.65 7.27
CA ILE A 70 14.92 -7.12 6.05
C ILE A 70 14.34 -8.45 5.57
N GLU A 71 13.98 -9.36 6.47
CA GLU A 71 13.36 -10.64 6.10
C GLU A 71 11.96 -10.43 5.51
N LEU A 72 11.18 -9.50 6.04
CA LEU A 72 9.87 -9.14 5.48
C LEU A 72 10.01 -8.54 4.09
N LEU A 73 10.89 -7.55 3.91
CA LEU A 73 11.14 -6.92 2.61
C LEU A 73 11.55 -7.94 1.55
N LYS A 74 12.43 -8.89 1.93
CA LYS A 74 12.86 -9.96 1.04
C LYS A 74 11.74 -10.92 0.68
N ALA A 75 10.96 -11.34 1.67
CA ALA A 75 9.86 -12.27 1.46
C ALA A 75 8.80 -11.67 0.55
N ASP A 76 8.50 -10.37 0.74
CA ASP A 76 7.52 -9.67 -0.08
C ASP A 76 8.05 -9.42 -1.51
N ASP A 77 9.30 -8.98 -1.67
CA ASP A 77 9.95 -8.82 -2.99
C ASP A 77 9.96 -10.14 -3.77
N GLU A 78 10.38 -11.24 -3.13
CA GLU A 78 10.38 -12.57 -3.76
C GLU A 78 8.98 -13.06 -4.14
N LEU A 79 7.99 -12.82 -3.27
CA LEU A 79 6.60 -13.16 -3.55
C LEU A 79 6.10 -12.39 -4.76
N THR A 80 6.30 -11.06 -4.82
CA THR A 80 5.87 -10.27 -5.98
C THR A 80 6.48 -10.78 -7.28
N ARG A 81 7.77 -11.12 -7.28
CA ARG A 81 8.46 -11.68 -8.45
C ARG A 81 7.91 -13.04 -8.87
N THR A 82 7.64 -13.91 -7.90
CA THR A 82 7.03 -15.23 -8.16
C THR A 82 5.66 -15.09 -8.82
N LEU A 83 4.92 -14.04 -8.47
CA LEU A 83 3.64 -13.70 -9.09
C LEU A 83 3.79 -13.02 -10.47
N GLY A 84 5.01 -12.71 -10.91
CA GLY A 84 5.29 -12.03 -12.17
C GLY A 84 5.13 -10.51 -12.10
N PHE A 85 5.21 -9.92 -10.90
CA PHE A 85 5.06 -8.48 -10.69
C PHE A 85 6.27 -7.85 -10.00
N THR A 86 6.37 -6.52 -10.10
CA THR A 86 7.21 -5.70 -9.22
C THR A 86 6.40 -5.18 -8.03
N CYS A 87 7.06 -4.77 -6.95
CA CYS A 87 6.39 -4.09 -5.83
C CYS A 87 5.56 -2.89 -6.31
N SER A 88 6.10 -2.06 -7.20
CA SER A 88 5.38 -0.89 -7.75
C SER A 88 4.12 -1.28 -8.52
N GLN A 89 4.16 -2.37 -9.27
CA GLN A 89 3.00 -2.91 -9.98
C GLN A 89 1.91 -3.40 -9.01
N VAL A 90 2.28 -4.09 -7.93
CA VAL A 90 1.32 -4.53 -6.90
C VAL A 90 0.72 -3.34 -6.15
N VAL A 91 1.51 -2.31 -5.85
CA VAL A 91 1.04 -1.14 -5.08
C VAL A 91 0.25 -0.14 -5.94
N PHE A 92 0.37 -0.21 -7.27
CA PHE A 92 -0.25 0.74 -8.21
C PHE A 92 -1.75 0.99 -8.00
N PRO A 93 -2.63 -0.03 -7.86
CA PRO A 93 -4.07 0.22 -7.68
C PRO A 93 -4.38 1.05 -6.44
N TYR A 94 -3.59 0.88 -5.38
CA TYR A 94 -3.72 1.68 -4.15
C TYR A 94 -3.32 3.14 -4.34
N PHE A 95 -2.37 3.43 -5.24
CA PHE A 95 -2.05 4.82 -5.62
C PHE A 95 -3.17 5.46 -6.42
N LEU A 96 -3.81 4.71 -7.33
CA LEU A 96 -5.01 5.20 -8.03
C LEU A 96 -6.11 5.54 -7.05
N ALA A 97 -6.38 4.64 -6.11
CA ALA A 97 -7.37 4.80 -5.06
C ALA A 97 -7.05 6.04 -4.19
N THR A 98 -5.80 6.20 -3.79
CA THR A 98 -5.32 7.37 -3.01
C THR A 98 -5.49 8.67 -3.78
N LYS A 99 -5.09 8.71 -5.05
CA LYS A 99 -5.22 9.88 -5.92
C LYS A 99 -6.68 10.26 -6.17
N ALA A 100 -7.54 9.27 -6.44
CA ALA A 100 -8.97 9.47 -6.60
C ALA A 100 -9.58 10.04 -5.32
N PHE A 101 -9.29 9.45 -4.15
CA PHE A 101 -9.73 9.93 -2.84
C PHE A 101 -9.35 11.38 -2.58
N PHE A 102 -8.07 11.76 -2.79
CA PHE A 102 -7.62 13.14 -2.58
C PHE A 102 -8.17 14.14 -3.61
N ASN A 103 -8.62 13.67 -4.77
CA ASN A 103 -9.35 14.47 -5.75
C ASN A 103 -10.87 14.47 -5.53
N HIS A 104 -11.33 14.09 -4.32
CA HIS A 104 -12.73 14.02 -3.93
C HIS A 104 -13.58 13.12 -4.84
N GLN A 105 -12.97 12.09 -5.42
CA GLN A 105 -13.66 11.04 -6.16
C GLN A 105 -14.05 9.90 -5.22
N TRP A 106 -15.21 9.31 -5.47
CA TRP A 106 -15.76 8.21 -4.68
C TRP A 106 -15.50 6.84 -5.30
N GLY A 107 -14.74 6.79 -6.38
CA GLY A 107 -14.42 5.57 -7.10
C GLY A 107 -13.48 5.81 -8.27
N PHE A 108 -13.08 4.73 -8.91
CA PHE A 108 -12.28 4.73 -10.12
C PHE A 108 -12.53 3.43 -10.91
N TRP A 109 -12.20 3.46 -12.21
CA TRP A 109 -12.15 2.25 -13.01
C TRP A 109 -10.71 1.82 -13.22
N LEU A 110 -10.43 0.53 -13.08
CA LEU A 110 -9.16 -0.08 -13.45
C LEU A 110 -9.45 -1.30 -14.32
N ASN A 111 -8.89 -1.33 -15.53
CA ASN A 111 -9.12 -2.42 -16.49
C ASN A 111 -10.62 -2.70 -16.72
N ASP A 112 -11.42 -1.64 -16.80
CA ASP A 112 -12.88 -1.69 -16.98
C ASP A 112 -13.67 -2.32 -15.81
N LEU A 113 -13.01 -2.55 -14.66
CA LEU A 113 -13.66 -2.91 -13.41
C LEU A 113 -13.83 -1.66 -12.52
N PRO A 114 -15.03 -1.44 -11.94
CA PRO A 114 -15.29 -0.30 -11.06
C PRO A 114 -14.96 -0.62 -9.61
N TYR A 115 -14.29 0.33 -8.95
CA TYR A 115 -13.95 0.27 -7.53
C TYR A 115 -14.51 1.48 -6.81
N VAL A 116 -15.20 1.25 -5.68
CA VAL A 116 -15.77 2.28 -4.81
C VAL A 116 -14.81 2.56 -3.66
N LEU A 117 -14.67 3.85 -3.34
CA LEU A 117 -13.83 4.33 -2.25
C LEU A 117 -14.67 4.77 -1.06
N GLY A 118 -14.30 4.27 0.10
CA GLY A 118 -14.64 4.82 1.40
C GLY A 118 -13.38 5.16 2.17
N ALA A 119 -13.54 5.82 3.32
CA ALA A 119 -12.42 6.07 4.21
C ALA A 119 -12.86 6.00 5.66
N ARG A 120 -11.97 5.52 6.52
CA ARG A 120 -12.10 5.63 7.97
C ARG A 120 -11.05 6.60 8.46
N ILE A 121 -11.49 7.66 9.14
CA ILE A 121 -10.64 8.73 9.64
C ILE A 121 -10.65 8.68 11.17
N TYR A 122 -9.47 8.52 11.75
CA TYR A 122 -9.28 8.45 13.20
C TYR A 122 -8.89 9.79 13.80
N GLY A 123 -9.06 9.91 15.12
CA GLY A 123 -8.44 11.00 15.89
C GLY A 123 -6.93 10.81 16.01
N GLY A 124 -6.17 11.90 15.96
CA GLY A 124 -4.70 11.89 16.07
C GLY A 124 -3.97 11.78 14.74
N LYS A 125 -2.68 11.41 14.80
CA LYS A 125 -1.78 11.19 13.67
C LYS A 125 -0.89 9.97 13.96
N GLN A 126 -0.75 9.09 12.99
CA GLN A 126 0.27 8.04 12.98
C GLN A 126 1.37 8.47 12.03
N TYR A 127 2.57 8.74 12.56
CA TYR A 127 3.74 9.08 11.76
C TYR A 127 4.36 7.82 11.15
N SER A 128 4.94 7.97 9.96
CA SER A 128 5.80 6.99 9.32
C SER A 128 7.04 6.73 10.18
N PRO A 129 7.46 5.46 10.35
CA PRO A 129 8.70 5.16 11.06
C PRO A 129 9.96 5.52 10.23
N LEU A 130 9.80 5.86 8.95
CA LEU A 130 10.90 6.08 7.99
C LEU A 130 11.54 7.47 8.07
N ASN A 131 11.22 8.28 9.09
CA ASN A 131 11.72 9.65 9.28
C ASN A 131 11.62 10.53 8.02
N ASP A 132 10.55 10.35 7.26
CA ASP A 132 10.27 11.09 6.03
C ASP A 132 9.25 12.24 6.26
N GLY A 133 8.91 12.51 7.52
CA GLY A 133 7.95 13.54 7.92
C GLY A 133 6.49 13.21 7.59
N THR A 134 6.22 12.04 7.02
CA THR A 134 4.86 11.69 6.60
C THR A 134 4.06 11.07 7.73
N TYR A 135 2.75 11.25 7.67
CA TYR A 135 1.80 10.70 8.63
C TYR A 135 0.44 10.54 7.98
N THR A 136 -0.38 9.66 8.53
CA THR A 136 -1.80 9.57 8.19
C THR A 136 -2.64 9.45 9.45
N ARG A 137 -3.94 9.62 9.27
CA ARG A 137 -4.98 9.20 10.22
C ARG A 137 -6.12 8.50 9.49
N THR A 138 -5.86 8.08 8.26
CA THR A 138 -6.85 7.64 7.31
C THR A 138 -6.50 6.25 6.83
N GLU A 139 -7.49 5.38 6.94
CA GLU A 139 -7.58 4.11 6.23
C GLU A 139 -8.50 4.29 5.03
N LEU A 140 -8.08 3.75 3.90
CA LEU A 140 -8.86 3.71 2.68
C LEU A 140 -9.58 2.36 2.61
N ILE A 141 -10.88 2.42 2.34
CA ILE A 141 -11.71 1.24 2.14
C ILE A 141 -11.98 1.16 0.64
N ILE A 142 -11.52 0.09 0.00
CA ILE A 142 -11.69 -0.13 -1.44
C ILE A 142 -12.62 -1.30 -1.62
N ASN A 143 -13.75 -1.09 -2.30
CA ASN A 143 -14.69 -2.15 -2.64
C ASN A 143 -14.64 -2.37 -4.14
N ASN A 144 -14.40 -3.61 -4.57
CA ASN A 144 -14.69 -4.02 -5.92
C ASN A 144 -16.19 -4.31 -5.99
N ILE A 145 -16.94 -3.69 -6.91
CA ILE A 145 -18.40 -3.89 -6.97
C ILE A 145 -18.77 -5.36 -7.25
N THR A 146 -17.84 -6.14 -7.82
CA THR A 146 -18.06 -7.57 -8.07
C THR A 146 -17.63 -8.49 -6.92
N ASP A 147 -16.93 -7.98 -5.90
CA ASP A 147 -16.46 -8.76 -4.75
C ASP A 147 -17.04 -8.20 -3.43
N PRO A 148 -17.73 -9.01 -2.61
CA PRO A 148 -18.31 -8.54 -1.36
C PRO A 148 -17.28 -8.18 -0.27
N GLN A 149 -15.99 -8.50 -0.41
CA GLN A 149 -14.99 -8.25 0.64
C GLN A 149 -14.16 -7.00 0.35
N PRO A 150 -14.36 -5.87 1.07
CA PRO A 150 -13.50 -4.70 0.94
C PRO A 150 -12.07 -4.98 1.35
N LEU A 151 -11.15 -4.28 0.70
CA LEU A 151 -9.82 -4.06 1.23
C LEU A 151 -9.82 -2.83 2.15
N ASP A 152 -9.29 -3.00 3.35
CA ASP A 152 -9.06 -1.92 4.32
C ASP A 152 -7.54 -1.73 4.45
N VAL A 153 -7.05 -0.56 4.04
CA VAL A 153 -5.61 -0.30 3.94
C VAL A 153 -5.25 1.08 4.50
N SER A 154 -4.23 1.13 5.34
CA SER A 154 -3.68 2.40 5.81
C SER A 154 -2.97 3.13 4.66
N LEU A 155 -3.27 4.43 4.48
CA LEU A 155 -2.54 5.26 3.51
C LEU A 155 -1.02 5.27 3.78
N LEU A 156 -0.63 5.05 5.04
CA LEU A 156 0.78 4.96 5.43
C LEU A 156 1.43 3.67 4.93
N THR A 157 0.73 2.53 4.98
CA THR A 157 1.25 1.27 4.42
C THR A 157 1.42 1.39 2.91
N ILE A 158 0.46 2.00 2.20
CA ILE A 158 0.57 2.22 0.74
C ILE A 158 1.85 3.00 0.43
N GLN A 159 2.10 4.08 1.18
CA GLN A 159 3.27 4.92 0.99
C GLN A 159 4.58 4.16 1.26
N MET A 160 4.67 3.43 2.37
CA MET A 160 5.88 2.66 2.70
C MET A 160 6.12 1.52 1.70
N ALA A 161 5.06 0.88 1.20
CA ALA A 161 5.17 -0.15 0.17
C ALA A 161 5.72 0.44 -1.14
N ALA A 162 5.27 1.63 -1.55
CA ALA A 162 5.83 2.33 -2.70
C ALA A 162 7.30 2.73 -2.51
N GLN A 163 7.62 3.30 -1.36
CA GLN A 163 8.96 3.85 -1.11
C GLN A 163 10.01 2.74 -0.94
N ILE A 164 9.69 1.70 -0.16
CA ILE A 164 10.68 0.72 0.28
C ILE A 164 10.20 -0.73 0.20
N GLY A 165 9.02 -1.01 -0.35
CA GLY A 165 8.51 -2.39 -0.51
C GLY A 165 8.01 -3.00 0.76
N PHE A 166 7.74 -2.16 1.76
CA PHE A 166 7.24 -2.62 3.02
C PHE A 166 5.72 -2.76 2.96
N PHE A 167 5.26 -4.00 2.78
CA PHE A 167 3.84 -4.33 2.73
C PHE A 167 3.20 -4.47 4.12
N GLY A 168 3.96 -4.35 5.22
CA GLY A 168 3.47 -4.52 6.59
C GLY A 168 3.86 -5.87 7.20
N GLY A 169 3.96 -5.94 8.53
CA GLY A 169 4.21 -7.20 9.25
C GLY A 169 3.10 -8.24 9.04
N LYS A 170 3.42 -9.54 9.11
CA LYS A 170 2.51 -10.63 8.74
C LYS A 170 1.22 -10.70 9.57
N LYS A 171 1.24 -10.16 10.79
CA LYS A 171 0.11 -10.16 11.72
C LYS A 171 -0.44 -8.76 11.99
N VAL A 172 0.03 -7.75 11.27
CA VAL A 172 -0.46 -6.39 11.43
C VAL A 172 -1.71 -6.21 10.56
N CYS A 173 -2.76 -5.63 11.13
CA CYS A 173 -4.07 -5.50 10.50
C CYS A 173 -4.10 -4.63 9.23
N HIS A 174 -3.04 -3.89 8.93
CA HIS A 174 -2.92 -3.03 7.76
C HIS A 174 -1.91 -3.53 6.73
N ARG A 175 -1.57 -4.82 6.76
CA ARG A 175 -0.69 -5.43 5.76
C ARG A 175 -1.40 -5.44 4.40
N ILE A 176 -0.68 -5.05 3.36
CA ILE A 176 -1.06 -5.24 1.97
C ILE A 176 -0.52 -6.61 1.56
N ASP A 177 -1.36 -7.63 1.46
CA ASP A 177 -0.91 -8.94 1.00
C ASP A 177 -0.74 -8.94 -0.54
N PRO A 178 0.46 -9.23 -1.09
CA PRO A 178 0.67 -9.17 -2.54
C PRO A 178 -0.22 -10.10 -3.35
N GLN A 179 -0.47 -11.33 -2.87
CA GLN A 179 -1.33 -12.28 -3.56
C GLN A 179 -2.78 -11.80 -3.54
N ALA A 180 -3.29 -11.45 -2.36
CA ALA A 180 -4.65 -10.94 -2.23
C ALA A 180 -4.88 -9.66 -3.05
N THR A 181 -3.84 -8.83 -3.19
CA THR A 181 -3.89 -7.63 -4.04
C THR A 181 -4.07 -7.98 -5.52
N VAL A 182 -3.25 -8.90 -6.03
CA VAL A 182 -3.32 -9.36 -7.43
C VAL A 182 -4.70 -9.94 -7.72
N ASP A 183 -5.22 -10.76 -6.81
CA ASP A 183 -6.52 -11.39 -6.94
C ASP A 183 -7.65 -10.36 -6.90
N PHE A 184 -7.67 -9.48 -5.90
CA PHE A 184 -8.74 -8.47 -5.72
C PHE A 184 -8.84 -7.48 -6.87
N PHE A 185 -7.70 -7.03 -7.41
CA PHE A 185 -7.66 -6.07 -8.52
C PHE A 185 -7.63 -6.74 -9.91
N HIS A 186 -7.68 -8.08 -9.96
CA HIS A 186 -7.61 -8.87 -11.19
C HIS A 186 -6.40 -8.47 -12.05
N LEU A 187 -5.23 -8.31 -11.42
CA LEU A 187 -4.02 -7.89 -12.12
C LEU A 187 -3.48 -9.03 -12.97
N THR A 188 -2.96 -8.67 -14.14
CA THR A 188 -2.24 -9.58 -15.02
C THR A 188 -0.81 -9.08 -15.19
N PRO A 189 0.22 -9.95 -15.11
CA PRO A 189 1.60 -9.56 -15.33
C PRO A 189 1.78 -8.76 -16.62
N LEU A 190 2.48 -7.63 -16.51
CA LEU A 190 2.83 -6.82 -17.67
C LEU A 190 4.00 -7.51 -18.39
N ARG A 191 3.85 -7.69 -19.71
CA ARG A 191 4.89 -8.28 -20.57
C ARG A 191 5.94 -7.26 -20.96
#